data_AF-A0A812ZK37-F1
#
_entry.id   AF-A0A812ZK37-F1
#
_cell.length_a   1.000
_cell.length_b   1.000
_cell.length_c   1.000
_cell.angle_alpha   90.00
_cell.angle_beta   90.00
_cell.angle_gamma   90.00
#
_symmetry.space_group_name_H-M   'P 1'
#
loop_
_entity.id
_entity.type
_entity.pdbx_description
1 polymer ?
#
loop_
_entity_poly.entity_id
_entity_poly.type
_entity_poly.pdbx_seq_one_letter_code
_entity_poly.pdbx_strand_id
1 'polypeptide(L)'
;MDALEKTPTKLQKMFVPLGDIGDVGPVPKYSDLSGTFDVAAPMFYWGATTYQGNIDCAKIKVWINSWLEAGWPKDKMYLTFQSQSAAADEKGQLVLKCLTEEVTEQGYLGLLGWPAPNAADNIKNMETIKASMNTTEEPDA
;
A
#
# COMPACT_ATOMS: atom_id res chain seq x y z
N MET A 1 -29.55 -10.22 -30.07
CA MET A 1 -28.28 -9.63 -29.59
C MET A 1 -28.53 -9.28 -28.15
N ASP A 2 -28.33 -10.25 -27.27
CA ASP A 2 -28.61 -10.07 -25.85
C ASP A 2 -27.55 -9.15 -25.26
N ALA A 3 -28.04 -8.08 -24.63
CA ALA A 3 -27.23 -7.23 -23.79
C ALA A 3 -26.60 -8.12 -22.72
N LEU A 4 -25.26 -8.16 -22.70
CA LEU A 4 -24.52 -8.62 -21.54
C LEU A 4 -24.92 -7.70 -20.38
N GLU A 5 -25.89 -8.13 -19.58
CA GLU A 5 -26.08 -7.62 -18.23
C GLU A 5 -24.77 -7.87 -17.50
N LYS A 6 -23.88 -6.87 -17.51
CA LYS A 6 -22.76 -6.82 -16.58
C LYS A 6 -23.41 -6.74 -15.21
N THR A 7 -23.50 -7.89 -14.55
CA THR A 7 -23.81 -8.00 -13.13
C THR A 7 -23.02 -6.89 -12.42
N PRO A 8 -23.67 -6.03 -11.60
CA PRO A 8 -22.94 -5.00 -10.88
C PRO A 8 -21.81 -5.70 -10.12
N THR A 9 -20.58 -5.24 -10.33
CA THR A 9 -19.43 -5.70 -9.55
C THR A 9 -19.80 -5.50 -8.09
N LYS A 10 -19.85 -6.58 -7.31
CA LYS A 10 -20.20 -6.52 -5.88
C LYS A 10 -19.32 -5.44 -5.24
N LEU A 11 -19.95 -4.43 -4.63
CA LEU A 11 -19.21 -3.38 -3.92
C LEU A 11 -18.33 -4.03 -2.85
N GLN A 12 -17.04 -3.71 -2.86
CA GLN A 12 -16.09 -4.14 -1.85
C GLN A 12 -16.02 -3.12 -0.71
N LYS A 13 -16.02 -3.60 0.53
CA LYS A 13 -15.82 -2.78 1.72
C LYS A 13 -14.35 -2.84 2.12
N MET A 14 -13.72 -1.68 2.20
CA MET A 14 -12.31 -1.54 2.58
C MET A 14 -12.18 -0.99 4.00
N PHE A 15 -11.32 -1.62 4.80
CA PHE A 15 -10.91 -1.10 6.10
C PHE A 15 -9.66 -0.23 5.95
N VAL A 16 -9.73 1.04 6.33
CA VAL A 16 -8.64 2.03 6.15
C VAL A 16 -8.26 2.68 7.49
N PRO A 17 -7.53 1.97 8.37
CA PRO A 17 -7.06 2.56 9.62
C PRO A 17 -5.62 3.09 9.50
N LEU A 18 -5.08 3.59 10.61
CA LEU A 18 -3.66 3.92 10.73
C LEU A 18 -2.81 2.64 10.65
N GLY A 19 -1.73 2.68 9.86
CA GLY A 19 -0.82 1.56 9.67
C GLY A 19 0.05 1.25 10.91
N ASP A 20 0.37 2.27 11.70
CA ASP A 20 1.18 2.18 12.93
C ASP A 20 0.36 1.84 14.17
N ILE A 21 -0.88 1.37 14.04
CA ILE A 21 -1.71 1.07 15.21
C ILE A 21 -0.97 0.17 16.20
N GLY A 22 -0.10 -0.73 15.72
CA GLY A 22 0.82 -1.56 16.52
C GLY A 22 1.75 -0.80 17.48
N ASP A 23 2.11 0.45 17.16
CA ASP A 23 2.96 1.31 18.00
C ASP A 23 2.19 1.89 19.19
N VAL A 24 0.85 1.96 19.11
CA VAL A 24 -0.03 2.59 20.10
C VAL A 24 -1.07 1.63 20.71
N GLY A 25 -1.26 0.45 20.13
CA GLY A 25 -2.26 -0.54 20.54
C GLY A 25 -2.23 -1.80 19.65
N PRO A 26 -3.11 -2.78 19.89
CA PRO A 26 -3.15 -3.98 19.05
C PRO A 26 -3.78 -3.68 17.69
N VAL A 27 -3.19 -4.21 16.62
CA VAL A 27 -3.84 -4.26 15.29
C VAL A 27 -5.10 -5.13 15.40
N PRO A 28 -6.26 -4.65 14.90
CA PRO A 28 -7.49 -5.45 14.90
C PRO A 28 -7.29 -6.78 14.17
N LYS A 29 -7.73 -7.88 14.78
CA LYS A 29 -7.60 -9.20 14.19
C LYS A 29 -8.49 -9.35 12.95
N TYR A 30 -7.97 -9.99 11.92
CA TYR A 30 -8.75 -10.26 10.70
C TYR A 30 -9.99 -11.12 11.00
N SER A 31 -9.90 -12.09 11.92
CA SER A 31 -11.03 -12.94 12.33
C SER A 31 -12.26 -12.14 12.75
N ASP A 32 -12.03 -11.00 13.40
CA ASP A 32 -13.10 -10.19 14.01
C ASP A 32 -13.76 -9.27 12.97
N LEU A 33 -13.11 -9.06 11.82
CA LEU A 33 -13.51 -8.11 10.78
C LEU A 33 -13.83 -8.75 9.42
N SER A 34 -13.46 -10.01 9.20
CA SER A 34 -13.57 -10.75 7.93
C SER A 34 -15.00 -10.88 7.38
N GLY A 35 -16.04 -10.74 8.22
CA GLY A 35 -17.45 -10.71 7.80
C GLY A 35 -17.98 -9.32 7.43
N THR A 36 -17.20 -8.28 7.68
CA THR A 36 -17.59 -6.87 7.48
C THR A 36 -16.81 -6.20 6.36
N PHE A 37 -15.50 -6.45 6.29
CA PHE A 37 -14.60 -5.87 5.29
C PHE A 37 -14.01 -6.96 4.41
N ASP A 38 -13.93 -6.67 3.11
CA ASP A 38 -13.37 -7.59 2.11
C ASP A 38 -11.84 -7.49 2.08
N VAL A 39 -11.31 -6.28 2.29
CA VAL A 39 -9.90 -5.91 2.15
C VAL A 39 -9.49 -4.85 3.18
N ALA A 40 -8.19 -4.69 3.41
CA ALA A 40 -7.59 -3.61 4.20
C ALA A 40 -6.62 -2.75 3.38
N ALA A 41 -6.49 -1.48 3.75
CA ALA A 41 -5.50 -0.56 3.23
C ALA A 41 -4.96 0.31 4.39
N PRO A 42 -4.08 -0.24 5.26
CA PRO A 42 -3.54 0.49 6.39
C PRO A 42 -2.73 1.70 5.93
N MET A 43 -2.94 2.86 6.53
CA MET A 43 -2.24 4.11 6.20
C MET A 43 -0.81 4.08 6.76
N PHE A 44 0.18 3.77 5.93
CA PHE A 44 1.60 3.83 6.32
C PHE A 44 2.18 5.25 6.20
N TYR A 45 1.36 6.26 6.50
CA TYR A 45 1.67 7.68 6.41
C TYR A 45 0.70 8.57 7.20
N TRP A 46 1.14 9.78 7.59
CA TRP A 46 0.35 10.75 8.38
C TRP A 46 0.10 12.08 7.69
N GLY A 47 0.84 12.39 6.63
CA GLY A 47 0.73 13.66 5.92
C GLY A 47 1.79 13.88 4.85
N ALA A 48 1.79 15.09 4.29
CA ALA A 48 2.62 15.47 3.14
C ALA A 48 4.14 15.36 3.35
N THR A 49 4.61 15.26 4.59
CA THR A 49 6.04 15.20 4.94
C THR A 49 6.42 13.90 5.69
N THR A 50 5.59 12.86 5.56
CA THR A 50 5.73 11.58 6.29
C THR A 50 7.15 10.99 6.18
N TYR A 51 7.66 10.80 4.97
CA TYR A 51 8.94 10.12 4.73
C TYR A 51 10.15 11.00 5.00
N GLN A 52 9.96 12.32 4.97
CA GLN A 52 10.98 13.28 5.39
C GLN A 52 11.20 13.23 6.92
N GLY A 53 10.24 12.69 7.68
CA GLY A 53 10.35 12.42 9.11
C GLY A 53 11.12 11.14 9.43
N ASN A 54 10.61 10.36 10.38
CA ASN A 54 11.23 9.11 10.87
C ASN A 54 10.59 7.84 10.28
N ILE A 55 9.80 7.96 9.21
CA ILE A 55 9.14 6.83 8.57
C ILE A 55 9.95 6.45 7.34
N ASP A 56 10.55 5.28 7.40
CA ASP A 56 11.30 4.66 6.30
C ASP A 56 10.76 3.24 6.03
N CYS A 57 11.36 2.57 5.05
CA CYS A 57 11.00 1.22 4.66
C CYS A 57 11.11 0.22 5.83
N ALA A 58 12.15 0.33 6.67
CA ALA A 58 12.34 -0.59 7.79
C ALA A 58 11.20 -0.46 8.80
N LYS A 59 10.81 0.78 9.13
CA LYS A 59 9.68 1.04 10.03
C LYS A 59 8.36 0.55 9.45
N ILE A 60 8.12 0.77 8.15
CA ILE A 60 6.91 0.28 7.50
C ILE A 60 6.86 -1.26 7.48
N LYS A 61 7.99 -1.94 7.28
CA LYS A 61 8.04 -3.42 7.36
C LYS A 61 7.69 -3.95 8.75
N VAL A 62 8.09 -3.25 9.82
CA VAL A 62 7.65 -3.60 11.19
C VAL A 62 6.13 -3.51 11.29
N TRP A 63 5.53 -2.42 10.80
CA TRP A 63 4.08 -2.27 10.81
C TRP A 63 3.37 -3.33 9.98
N ILE A 64 3.84 -3.61 8.76
CA ILE A 64 3.32 -4.70 7.92
C ILE A 64 3.33 -6.03 8.68
N ASN A 65 4.42 -6.34 9.39
CA ASN A 65 4.50 -7.58 10.18
C ASN A 65 3.45 -7.61 11.30
N SER A 66 3.19 -6.50 11.98
CA SER A 66 2.11 -6.44 12.99
C SER A 66 0.74 -6.75 12.39
N TRP A 67 0.49 -6.35 11.14
CA TRP A 67 -0.73 -6.68 10.41
C TRP A 67 -0.81 -8.18 10.05
N LEU A 68 0.30 -8.77 9.62
CA LEU A 68 0.39 -10.20 9.35
C LEU A 68 0.19 -11.03 10.62
N GLU A 69 0.76 -10.61 11.75
CA GLU A 69 0.60 -11.24 13.06
C GLU A 69 -0.85 -11.16 13.57
N ALA A 70 -1.57 -10.10 13.23
CA ALA A 70 -3.02 -9.98 13.47
C ALA A 70 -3.88 -10.85 12.54
N GLY A 71 -3.24 -11.62 11.64
CA GLY A 71 -3.88 -12.58 10.77
C GLY A 71 -4.45 -12.00 9.47
N TRP A 72 -4.07 -10.78 9.09
CA TRP A 72 -4.49 -10.20 7.82
C TRP A 72 -3.79 -10.87 6.64
N PRO A 73 -4.55 -11.46 5.69
CA PRO A 73 -3.96 -12.07 4.52
C PRO A 73 -3.38 -11.02 3.55
N LYS A 74 -2.19 -11.31 2.97
CA LYS A 74 -1.55 -10.43 1.98
C LYS A 74 -2.45 -10.19 0.77
N ASP A 75 -3.09 -11.24 0.26
CA ASP A 75 -4.05 -11.20 -0.85
C ASP A 75 -5.37 -10.45 -0.53
N LYS A 76 -5.47 -9.88 0.68
CA LYS A 76 -6.56 -8.99 1.11
C LYS A 76 -6.07 -7.62 1.57
N MET A 77 -4.79 -7.31 1.38
CA MET A 77 -4.19 -6.06 1.81
C MET A 77 -3.64 -5.28 0.63
N TYR A 78 -4.00 -3.99 0.56
CA TYR A 78 -3.25 -2.99 -0.16
C TYR A 78 -2.19 -2.39 0.76
N LEU A 79 -0.99 -2.16 0.23
CA LEU A 79 -0.04 -1.26 0.90
C LEU A 79 -0.32 0.16 0.43
N THR A 80 -0.11 1.15 1.30
CA THR A 80 -0.47 2.52 1.01
C THR A 80 0.73 3.47 1.12
N PHE A 81 0.70 4.55 0.34
CA PHE A 81 1.73 5.59 0.38
C PHE A 81 1.13 6.99 0.26
N GLN A 82 1.90 8.00 0.68
CA GLN A 82 1.51 9.41 0.52
C GLN A 82 2.24 10.01 -0.68
N SER A 83 1.51 10.40 -1.73
CA SER A 83 2.13 10.78 -3.01
C SER A 83 3.05 11.99 -2.93
N GLN A 84 2.67 13.04 -2.19
CA GLN A 84 3.48 14.25 -2.08
C GLN A 84 4.80 13.98 -1.35
N SER A 85 4.75 13.21 -0.26
CA SER A 85 5.90 12.84 0.55
C SER A 85 6.82 11.88 -0.20
N ALA A 86 6.25 10.94 -0.97
CA ALA A 86 7.02 10.04 -1.83
C ALA A 86 7.78 10.83 -2.91
N ALA A 87 7.11 11.80 -3.55
CA ALA A 87 7.69 12.60 -4.62
C ALA A 87 8.73 13.62 -4.16
N ALA A 88 8.70 14.02 -2.88
CA ALA A 88 9.45 15.17 -2.38
C ALA A 88 10.97 15.06 -2.50
N ASP A 89 11.55 13.89 -2.20
CA ASP A 89 13.01 13.68 -2.20
C ASP A 89 13.40 12.22 -2.45
N GLU A 90 14.70 11.94 -2.46
CA GLU A 90 15.26 10.60 -2.65
C GLU A 90 14.76 9.62 -1.58
N LYS A 91 14.65 10.07 -0.32
CA LYS A 91 14.16 9.24 0.77
C LYS A 91 12.71 8.79 0.55
N GLY A 92 11.83 9.72 0.13
CA GLY A 92 10.46 9.39 -0.24
C GLY A 92 10.39 8.39 -1.41
N GLN A 93 11.26 8.54 -2.41
CA GLN A 93 11.32 7.63 -3.55
C GLN A 93 11.81 6.23 -3.15
N LEU A 94 12.78 6.13 -2.23
CA LEU A 94 13.24 4.85 -1.69
C LEU A 94 12.14 4.12 -0.92
N VAL A 95 11.32 4.83 -0.16
CA VAL A 95 10.15 4.24 0.51
C VAL A 95 9.15 3.72 -0.52
N LEU A 96 8.83 4.51 -1.55
CA LEU A 96 7.91 4.08 -2.61
C LEU A 96 8.42 2.85 -3.37
N LYS A 97 9.72 2.81 -3.68
CA LYS A 97 10.36 1.65 -4.30
C LYS A 97 10.24 0.41 -3.42
N CYS A 98 10.60 0.50 -2.14
CA CYS A 98 10.46 -0.60 -1.18
C CYS A 98 9.03 -1.13 -1.09
N LEU A 99 8.03 -0.24 -1.04
CA LEU A 99 6.62 -0.65 -1.03
C LEU A 99 6.21 -1.33 -2.35
N THR A 100 6.76 -0.88 -3.48
CA THR A 100 6.48 -1.48 -4.79
C THR A 100 7.06 -2.89 -4.89
N GLU A 101 8.30 -3.09 -4.46
CA GLU A 101 8.95 -4.39 -4.38
C GLU A 101 8.18 -5.34 -3.46
N GLU A 102 7.82 -4.87 -2.26
CA GLU A 102 7.05 -5.64 -1.29
C GLU A 102 5.70 -6.10 -1.88
N VAL A 103 4.95 -5.23 -2.57
CA VAL A 103 3.69 -5.62 -3.23
C VAL A 103 3.92 -6.66 -4.33
N THR A 104 4.98 -6.48 -5.12
CA THR A 104 5.25 -7.30 -6.31
C THR A 104 5.71 -8.70 -5.93
N GLU A 105 6.56 -8.82 -4.91
CA GLU A 105 7.18 -10.09 -4.51
C GLU A 105 6.30 -10.94 -3.59
N GLN A 106 5.45 -10.29 -2.78
CA GLN A 106 4.81 -10.97 -1.63
C GLN A 106 3.32 -11.26 -1.84
N GLY A 107 2.75 -10.88 -2.97
CA GLY A 107 1.35 -11.20 -3.32
C GLY A 107 0.31 -10.32 -2.62
N TYR A 108 0.64 -9.05 -2.35
CA TYR A 108 -0.36 -8.07 -1.90
C TYR A 108 -1.30 -7.66 -3.06
N LEU A 109 -2.47 -7.09 -2.74
CA LEU A 109 -3.45 -6.67 -3.76
C LEU A 109 -2.96 -5.52 -4.65
N GLY A 110 -2.05 -4.70 -4.16
CA GLY A 110 -1.55 -3.54 -4.88
C GLY A 110 -1.05 -2.42 -3.98
N LEU A 111 -0.68 -1.31 -4.62
CA LEU A 111 -0.37 -0.04 -3.97
C LEU A 111 -1.54 0.95 -4.13
N LEU A 112 -1.90 1.64 -3.05
CA LEU A 112 -2.83 2.76 -3.07
C LEU A 112 -2.15 4.04 -2.58
N GLY A 113 -2.09 5.05 -3.46
CA GLY A 113 -1.54 6.36 -3.13
C GLY A 113 -2.61 7.33 -2.64
N TRP A 114 -2.34 8.02 -1.52
CA TRP A 114 -3.08 9.25 -1.22
C TRP A 114 -2.69 10.33 -2.24
N PRO A 115 -3.64 10.87 -3.01
CA PRO A 115 -3.33 11.74 -4.12
C PRO A 115 -2.61 13.02 -3.67
N ALA A 116 -1.55 13.38 -4.38
CA ALA A 116 -0.94 14.69 -4.20
C ALA A 116 -1.80 15.76 -4.88
N PRO A 117 -1.92 16.97 -4.31
CA PRO A 117 -2.57 18.09 -4.98
C PRO A 117 -1.88 18.48 -6.30
N ASN A 118 -0.56 18.30 -6.37
CA ASN A 118 0.22 18.52 -7.58
C ASN A 118 0.23 17.27 -8.46
N ALA A 119 -0.24 17.40 -9.70
CA ALA A 119 -0.26 16.31 -10.66
C ALA A 119 1.14 15.77 -11.00
N ALA A 120 2.18 16.62 -11.00
CA ALA A 120 3.54 16.21 -11.30
C ALA A 120 4.08 15.18 -10.29
N ASP A 121 3.72 15.33 -9.01
CA ASP A 121 4.11 14.39 -7.95
C ASP A 121 3.50 13.01 -8.19
N ASN A 122 2.23 12.97 -8.60
CA ASN A 122 1.55 11.72 -8.92
C ASN A 122 2.18 11.04 -10.16
N ILE A 123 2.52 11.80 -11.20
CA ILE A 123 3.19 11.28 -12.40
C ILE A 123 4.56 10.67 -12.03
N LYS A 124 5.38 11.41 -11.28
CA LYS A 124 6.69 10.94 -10.81
C LYS A 124 6.57 9.62 -10.05
N ASN A 125 5.60 9.51 -9.14
CA ASN A 125 5.39 8.27 -8.40
C ASN A 125 4.98 7.10 -9.30
N MET A 126 4.11 7.34 -10.29
CA MET A 126 3.73 6.29 -11.25
C MET A 126 4.91 5.82 -12.10
N GLU A 127 5.83 6.72 -12.48
CA GLU A 127 7.07 6.35 -13.17
C GLU A 127 7.97 5.48 -12.29
N THR A 128 8.15 5.83 -11.02
CA THR A 128 8.93 5.04 -10.05
C THR A 128 8.33 3.66 -9.81
N ILE A 129 7.00 3.56 -9.66
CA ILE A 129 6.29 2.28 -9.50
C ILE A 129 6.53 1.40 -10.74
N LYS A 130 6.32 1.95 -11.95
CA LYS A 130 6.54 1.22 -13.21
C LYS A 130 7.99 0.75 -13.37
N ALA A 131 8.95 1.61 -13.05
CA ALA A 131 10.37 1.27 -13.14
C ALA A 131 10.72 0.12 -12.19
N SER A 132 10.19 0.15 -10.97
CA SER A 132 10.47 -0.87 -9.95
C SER A 132 9.81 -2.22 -10.25
N MET A 133 8.64 -2.23 -10.92
CA MET A 133 8.00 -3.47 -11.37
C MET A 133 8.74 -4.13 -12.54
N ASN A 134 9.39 -3.34 -13.41
CA ASN A 134 10.10 -3.83 -14.58
C ASN A 134 11.52 -4.33 -14.29
N THR A 135 12.10 -4.03 -13.12
CA THR A 135 13.44 -4.51 -12.73
C THR A 135 13.47 -5.95 -12.25
N THR A 136 12.31 -6.60 -12.12
CA THR A 136 12.20 -8.01 -11.72
C THR A 136 12.31 -9.00 -12.89
N GLU A 137 12.50 -8.51 -14.13
CA GLU A 137 12.75 -9.33 -15.33
C GLU A 137 14.21 -9.20 -15.79
N GLU A 138 15.17 -9.77 -15.05
CA GLU A 138 16.43 -10.19 -15.66
C GLU A 138 16.49 -11.72 -15.55
N PRO A 139 16.32 -12.47 -16.66
CA PRO A 139 16.54 -13.90 -16.65
C PRO A 139 18.05 -14.16 -16.52
N ASP A 140 18.42 -14.97 -15.54
CA ASP A 140 19.79 -15.47 -15.34
C ASP A 140 20.42 -15.90 -16.69
N ALA A 141 21.59 -15.33 -17.00
CA ALA A 141 22.45 -15.71 -18.12
C ALA A 141 23.52 -16.72 -17.68
#